data_AF-A0A5D2A4H0-F1
#
_entry.id   AF-A0A5D2A4H0-F1
#
_cell.length_a   1.000
_cell.length_b   1.000
_cell.length_c   1.000
_cell.angle_alpha   90.00
_cell.angle_beta   90.00
_cell.angle_gamma   90.00
#
_symmetry.space_group_name_H-M   'P 1'
#
loop_
_entity.id
_entity.type
_entity.pdbx_description
1 polymer ?
#
loop_
_entity_poly.entity_id
_entity_poly.type
_entity_poly.pdbx_seq_one_letter_code
_entity_poly.pdbx_strand_id
1 'polypeptide(L)'
;MVSTIYNYAVLVRLHCEPSQNKPSKWDTCPSMKCQGAEGLSIGNSTAAGCNRSTCSYAGFNNSTIMTTLVQDSSSCSISPPSNDVSRINSSWDCLFILVLLGFHLFQ
;
A
#
# COMPACT_ATOMS: atom_id res chain seq x y z
N MET A 1 9.25 18.70 13.60
CA MET A 1 9.44 18.55 12.13
C MET A 1 8.99 17.14 11.75
N VAL A 2 8.84 16.84 10.46
CA VAL A 2 8.40 15.52 9.97
C VAL A 2 9.43 15.01 8.97
N SER A 3 9.92 13.79 9.15
CA SER A 3 10.86 13.14 8.23
C SER A 3 10.13 12.19 7.27
N THR A 4 10.59 12.11 6.02
CA THR A 4 10.04 11.23 4.98
C THR A 4 11.00 10.07 4.71
N ILE A 5 10.48 8.83 4.69
CA ILE A 5 11.22 7.63 4.29
C ILE A 5 10.59 7.07 3.01
N TYR A 6 11.39 6.80 1.97
CA TYR A 6 10.95 6.16 0.73
C TYR A 6 11.30 4.67 0.74
N ASN A 7 10.36 3.80 0.35
CA ASN A 7 10.59 2.38 0.11
C ASN A 7 10.14 2.02 -1.31
N TYR A 8 11.00 1.34 -2.08
CA TYR A 8 10.75 0.99 -3.48
C TYR A 8 10.01 -0.36 -3.55
N ALA A 9 8.87 -0.34 -4.25
CA ALA A 9 7.85 -1.40 -4.40
C ALA A 9 6.72 -1.36 -3.34
N VAL A 10 5.46 -1.32 -3.82
CA VAL A 10 4.19 -1.10 -3.10
C VAL A 10 3.84 0.40 -2.92
N LEU A 11 2.63 0.79 -3.37
CA LEU A 11 1.95 2.10 -3.20
C LEU A 11 2.81 3.21 -2.54
N VAL A 12 3.19 4.26 -3.29
CA VAL A 12 3.97 5.40 -2.77
C VAL A 12 3.15 6.14 -1.70
N ARG A 13 3.27 5.70 -0.45
CA ARG A 13 2.74 6.38 0.73
C ARG A 13 3.90 7.00 1.50
N LEU A 14 3.77 8.29 1.79
CA LEU A 14 4.71 9.00 2.63
C LEU A 14 4.56 8.51 4.07
N HIS A 15 5.63 7.95 4.62
CA HIS A 15 5.71 7.64 6.04
C HIS A 15 6.30 8.83 6.79
N CYS A 16 5.57 9.29 7.79
CA CYS A 16 5.85 10.51 8.55
C CYS A 16 5.86 10.17 10.04
N GLU A 17 6.84 10.71 10.76
CA GLU A 17 7.05 10.49 12.21
C GLU A 17 7.33 11.84 12.91
N PRO A 18 6.87 12.08 14.15
CA PRO A 18 7.23 13.26 14.92
C PRO A 18 8.74 13.32 15.21
N SER A 19 9.42 14.39 14.75
CA SER A 19 10.87 14.50 14.95
C SER A 19 11.32 14.83 16.39
N GLN A 20 10.39 15.20 17.29
CA GLN A 20 10.67 15.72 18.63
C GLN A 20 11.51 17.01 18.70
N ASN A 21 12.06 17.50 17.60
CA ASN A 21 12.69 18.82 17.52
C ASN A 21 11.63 19.93 17.52
N LYS A 22 11.77 20.83 18.50
CA LYS A 22 11.05 22.09 18.58
C LYS A 22 11.55 23.06 17.48
N PRO A 23 10.69 23.51 16.56
CA PRO A 23 11.06 24.57 15.62
C PRO A 23 11.36 25.87 16.36
N SER A 24 12.33 26.65 15.88
CA SER A 24 12.77 27.90 16.53
C SER A 24 11.67 28.94 16.74
N LYS A 25 10.60 28.88 15.95
CA LYS A 25 9.46 29.81 16.00
C LYS A 25 8.34 29.40 16.95
N TRP A 26 8.41 28.21 17.54
CA TRP A 26 7.38 27.70 18.46
C TRP A 26 7.90 27.69 19.87
N ASP A 27 7.01 27.88 20.86
CA ASP A 27 7.35 27.73 22.28
C ASP A 27 7.33 26.26 22.73
N THR A 28 6.47 25.45 22.11
CA THR A 28 6.33 24.01 22.34
C THR A 28 6.11 23.27 21.03
N CYS A 29 6.40 21.96 21.00
CA CYS A 29 5.98 21.13 19.89
C CYS A 29 4.44 21.06 19.85
N PRO A 30 3.79 21.34 18.72
CA PRO A 30 2.34 21.24 18.61
C PRO A 30 1.93 19.77 18.60
N SER A 31 0.64 19.57 18.84
CA SER A 31 0.01 18.26 18.79
C SER A 31 0.16 17.62 17.41
N MET A 32 0.47 16.32 17.42
CA MET A 32 0.50 15.45 16.24
C MET A 32 -0.70 14.49 16.21
N LYS A 33 -1.74 14.74 17.02
CA LYS A 33 -2.93 13.89 17.14
C LYS A 33 -3.85 14.08 15.93
N CYS A 34 -4.54 13.00 15.54
CA CYS A 34 -5.61 13.06 14.55
C CYS A 34 -6.95 13.43 15.20
N GLN A 35 -7.68 14.34 14.57
CA GLN A 35 -9.03 14.70 15.00
C GLN A 35 -10.01 13.55 14.70
N GLY A 36 -10.85 13.19 15.68
CA GLY A 36 -11.84 12.12 15.55
C GLY A 36 -11.31 10.70 15.78
N ALA A 37 -10.03 10.53 16.12
CA ALA A 37 -9.44 9.25 16.52
C ALA A 37 -8.67 9.39 17.83
N GLU A 38 -9.37 9.20 18.94
CA GLU A 38 -8.83 9.25 20.30
C GLU A 38 -7.59 8.33 20.41
N GLY A 39 -6.42 8.92 20.65
CA GLY A 39 -5.16 8.18 20.81
C GLY A 39 -4.34 7.94 19.53
N LEU A 40 -4.84 8.28 18.34
CA LEU A 40 -4.05 8.21 17.11
C LEU A 40 -3.23 9.49 16.90
N SER A 41 -1.95 9.31 16.57
CA SER A 41 -1.03 10.38 16.19
C SER A 41 -0.28 9.99 14.92
N ILE A 42 0.33 10.96 14.25
CA ILE A 42 1.16 10.72 13.06
C ILE A 42 2.14 9.56 13.32
N GLY A 43 2.24 8.63 12.37
CA GLY A 43 3.07 7.42 12.47
C GLY A 43 2.32 6.22 13.06
N ASN A 44 1.23 6.45 13.81
CA ASN A 44 0.45 5.40 14.44
C ASN A 44 -0.77 4.97 13.60
N SER A 45 -1.14 3.70 13.70
CA SER A 45 -2.29 3.14 13.01
C SER A 45 -2.98 2.07 13.86
N THR A 46 -4.31 2.08 13.89
CA THR A 46 -5.11 1.00 14.48
C THR A 46 -5.72 0.15 13.39
N ALA A 47 -5.74 -1.16 13.61
CA ALA A 47 -6.41 -2.12 12.74
C ALA A 47 -7.56 -2.78 13.52
N ALA A 48 -8.73 -2.86 12.89
CA ALA A 48 -9.88 -3.61 13.36
C ALA A 48 -10.35 -4.51 12.20
N GLY A 49 -9.98 -5.80 12.26
CA GLY A 49 -10.09 -6.69 11.10
C GLY A 49 -9.18 -6.22 9.95
N CYS A 50 -9.71 -6.16 8.72
CA CYS A 50 -8.96 -5.63 7.57
C CYS A 50 -9.08 -4.10 7.40
N ASN A 51 -9.88 -3.44 8.24
CA ASN A 51 -9.97 -2.00 8.24
C ASN A 51 -8.84 -1.42 9.06
N ARG A 52 -8.00 -0.60 8.43
CA ARG A 52 -6.89 0.10 9.09
C ARG A 52 -7.14 1.60 9.06
N SER A 53 -7.18 2.21 10.23
CA SER A 53 -7.19 3.67 10.35
C SER A 53 -5.78 4.14 10.64
N THR A 54 -5.27 5.06 9.83
CA THR A 54 -3.92 5.62 9.94
C THR A 54 -4.00 7.13 10.06
N CYS A 55 -3.21 7.71 10.97
CA CYS A 55 -3.08 9.16 11.07
C CYS A 55 -1.98 9.65 10.13
N SER A 56 -2.34 10.43 9.12
CA SER A 56 -1.42 10.96 8.12
C SER A 56 -1.21 12.46 8.29
N TYR A 57 -0.02 12.91 7.90
CA TYR A 57 0.32 14.33 7.85
C TYR A 57 -0.42 15.02 6.70
N ALA A 58 -1.06 16.16 6.97
CA ALA A 58 -1.83 16.93 5.98
C ALA A 58 -1.23 18.33 5.72
N GLY A 59 -0.16 18.71 6.41
CA GLY A 59 0.51 20.01 6.25
C GLY A 59 0.79 20.71 7.57
N PHE A 60 1.25 21.96 7.49
CA PHE A 60 1.51 22.80 8.65
C PHE A 60 1.21 24.26 8.37
N ASN A 61 0.96 25.03 9.42
CA ASN A 61 0.98 26.49 9.40
C ASN A 61 1.93 27.02 10.49
N ASN A 62 1.95 28.33 10.72
CA ASN A 62 2.83 28.97 11.70
C ASN A 62 2.55 28.61 13.17
N SER A 63 1.55 27.80 13.51
CA SER A 63 1.23 27.43 14.90
C SER A 63 0.76 25.98 15.10
N THR A 64 0.43 25.26 14.02
CA THR A 64 -0.23 23.96 14.10
C THR A 64 0.24 23.01 13.00
N ILE A 65 0.20 21.71 13.32
CA ILE A 65 0.34 20.62 12.36
C ILE A 65 -1.05 20.13 12.02
N MET A 66 -1.36 20.07 10.72
CA MET A 66 -2.61 19.53 10.22
C MET A 66 -2.45 18.04 10.01
N THR A 67 -3.42 17.27 10.50
CA THR A 67 -3.47 15.83 10.38
C THR A 67 -4.76 15.41 9.68
N THR A 68 -4.73 14.25 9.03
CA THR A 68 -5.90 13.66 8.40
C THR A 68 -5.98 12.18 8.75
N LEU A 69 -7.20 11.71 9.05
CA LEU A 69 -7.45 10.30 9.33
C LEU A 69 -7.72 9.59 8.01
N VAL A 70 -6.79 8.72 7.61
CA VAL A 70 -6.93 7.90 6.41
C VAL A 70 -7.44 6.52 6.82
N GLN A 71 -8.62 6.17 6.32
CA GLN A 71 -9.18 4.84 6.46
C GLN A 71 -8.80 4.02 5.23
N ASP A 72 -7.99 2.98 5.44
CA ASP A 72 -7.69 1.97 4.45
C ASP A 72 -8.56 0.74 4.74
N SER A 73 -9.69 0.65 4.04
CA SER A 73 -10.46 -0.58 3.93
C SER A 73 -9.76 -1.47 2.91
N SER A 74 -8.66 -2.13 3.32
CA SER A 74 -8.14 -3.21 2.50
C SER A 74 -9.25 -4.24 2.38
N SER A 75 -9.72 -4.49 1.15
CA SER A 75 -10.65 -5.58 0.89
C SER A 75 -10.03 -6.83 1.50
N CYS A 76 -10.69 -7.46 2.48
CA CYS A 76 -10.33 -8.79 2.93
C CYS A 76 -10.52 -9.73 1.72
N SER A 77 -9.55 -9.78 0.80
CA SER A 77 -9.56 -10.74 -0.29
C SER A 77 -9.18 -12.07 0.34
N ILE A 78 -10.18 -12.74 0.90
CA ILE A 78 -10.10 -14.17 1.14
C ILE A 78 -10.18 -14.79 -0.26
N SER A 79 -9.05 -14.87 -0.95
CA SER A 79 -8.96 -15.78 -2.09
C SER A 79 -9.17 -17.19 -1.52
N PRO A 80 -10.21 -17.94 -1.91
CA PRO A 80 -10.23 -19.37 -1.61
C PRO A 80 -8.95 -19.98 -2.20
N PRO A 81 -8.34 -20.99 -1.59
CA PRO A 81 -7.19 -21.67 -2.20
C PRO A 81 -7.63 -22.18 -3.58
N SER A 82 -7.17 -21.53 -4.66
CA SER A 82 -7.39 -22.03 -6.00
C SER A 82 -6.36 -23.11 -6.26
N ASN A 83 -6.81 -24.35 -6.32
CA ASN A 83 -6.07 -25.40 -7.01
C ASN A 83 -6.27 -25.19 -8.51
N ASP A 84 -5.56 -24.20 -9.06
CA ASP A 84 -5.41 -23.99 -10.49
C ASP A 84 -4.59 -25.14 -11.07
N VAL A 85 -5.27 -26.20 -11.47
CA VAL A 85 -4.73 -27.18 -12.41
C VAL A 85 -4.91 -26.60 -13.80
N SER A 86 -3.81 -26.30 -14.48
CA SER A 86 -3.81 -25.97 -15.89
C SER A 86 -4.50 -27.09 -16.68
N ARG A 87 -5.75 -26.87 -17.09
CA ARG A 87 -6.41 -27.76 -18.05
C ARG A 87 -5.72 -27.54 -19.38
N ILE A 88 -4.85 -28.46 -19.77
CA ILE A 88 -4.30 -28.54 -21.12
C ILE A 88 -5.50 -28.82 -22.03
N ASN A 89 -6.10 -27.77 -22.58
CA ASN A 89 -7.09 -27.91 -23.64
C ASN A 89 -6.30 -28.26 -24.89
N SER A 90 -6.28 -29.55 -25.22
CA SER A 90 -5.61 -30.08 -26.40
C SER A 90 -6.29 -29.51 -27.64
N SER A 91 -5.78 -28.38 -28.16
CA SER A 91 -6.23 -27.85 -29.44
C SER A 91 -5.71 -28.74 -30.56
N TRP A 92 -6.60 -29.07 -31.51
CA TRP A 92 -6.27 -29.79 -32.74
C TRP A 92 -5.22 -29.06 -33.58
N ASP A 93 -4.94 -27.78 -33.28
CA ASP A 93 -3.87 -26.98 -33.89
C ASP A 93 -2.47 -27.60 -33.69
N CYS A 94 -2.23 -28.32 -32.59
CA CYS A 94 -0.94 -28.97 -32.36
C CYS A 94 -0.65 -30.07 -33.39
N LEU A 95 -1.68 -30.74 -33.93
CA LEU A 95 -1.50 -31.77 -34.97
C LEU A 95 -1.08 -31.14 -36.30
N PHE A 96 -1.62 -29.97 -36.66
CA PHE A 96 -1.24 -29.27 -37.87
C PHE A 96 0.22 -28.80 -37.83
N ILE A 97 0.68 -28.29 -36.68
CA ILE A 97 2.08 -27.89 -36.50
C ILE A 97 3.02 -29.09 -36.59
N LEU A 98 2.65 -30.25 -36.04
CA LEU A 98 3.44 -31.49 -36.14
C LEU A 98 3.55 -32.00 -37.59
N VAL A 99 2.45 -31.95 -38.36
CA VAL A 99 2.47 -32.35 -39.78
C VAL A 99 3.35 -31.39 -40.58
N LEU A 100 3.23 -30.08 -40.38
CA LEU A 100 4.03 -29.08 -41.09
C LEU A 100 5.53 -29.20 -40.76
N LEU A 101 5.91 -29.44 -39.50
CA LEU A 101 7.30 -29.69 -39.14
C LEU A 101 7.83 -30.99 -39.76
N GLY A 102 7.01 -32.04 -39.79
CA GLY A 102 7.39 -33.33 -40.38
C GLY A 102 7.67 -33.23 -41.88
N PHE A 103 6.86 -32.47 -42.61
CA PHE A 103 7.11 -32.19 -44.04
C PHE A 103 8.40 -31.39 -44.27
N HIS A 104 8.70 -30.40 -43.42
CA HIS A 104 9.92 -29.60 -43.53
C HIS A 104 11.21 -30.37 -43.18
N LEU A 105 11.12 -31.41 -42.36
CA LEU A 105 12.28 -32.23 -41.94
C LEU A 105 12.60 -33.37 -42.91
N PHE A 106 11.68 -33.73 -43.79
CA PHE A 106 11.82 -34.84 -44.76
C PHE A 106 12.04 -34.39 -46.22
N GLN A 107 12.29 -33.10 -46.45
CA GLN A 107 12.72 -32.54 -47.74
C GLN A 107 14.20 -32.15 -47.69
#